data_AF-A0A7K4GPU9-F1
#
_entry.id   AF-A0A7K4GPU9-F1
#
_cell.length_a   1.000
_cell.length_b   1.000
_cell.length_c   1.000
_cell.angle_alpha   90.00
_cell.angle_beta   90.00
_cell.angle_gamma   90.00
#
_symmetry.space_group_name_H-M   'P 1'
#
loop_
_entity.id
_entity.type
_entity.pdbx_description
1 polymer ?
#
loop_
_entity_poly.entity_id
_entity_poly.type
_entity_poly.pdbx_seq_one_letter_code
_entity_poly.pdbx_strand_id
1 'polypeptide(L)'
;MTNQKKAYSEIRSELESELFAIVNTIISLNQKYQSGNLKDNFFQRSIKSAMNDLLKINLSLNKNNIELSKFLANMNITDDYYKAIEIINKLSSLNISTNQFSKSTSSSILEIPKLTSEITSSFITIMDALKLETFDNNEIIFDLIKDLKKNFDRFPGLELSKVKLSKIYQEFLKNGEQIVNHQKLRDSVADDLYNVFKEFKEKLNL
;
A
#
# COMPACT_ATOMS: atom_id res chain seq x y z
N MET A 1 27.34 2.21 -29.73
CA MET A 1 26.64 2.21 -28.42
C MET A 1 25.32 1.48 -28.61
N THR A 2 25.09 0.38 -27.90
CA THR A 2 23.99 -0.57 -28.12
C THR A 2 22.62 0.03 -27.75
N ASN A 3 21.58 -0.26 -28.56
CA ASN A 3 20.18 0.21 -28.39
C ASN A 3 19.63 0.06 -26.95
N GLN A 4 20.12 -0.92 -26.19
CA GLN A 4 19.73 -1.15 -24.80
C GLN A 4 20.21 -0.06 -23.83
N LYS A 5 21.42 0.51 -24.02
CA LYS A 5 21.90 1.63 -23.18
C LYS A 5 21.11 2.90 -23.42
N LYS A 6 20.63 3.10 -24.65
CA LYS A 6 19.81 4.26 -25.02
C LYS A 6 18.42 4.19 -24.38
N ALA A 7 17.74 3.04 -24.48
CA ALA A 7 16.44 2.82 -23.86
C ALA A 7 16.48 2.95 -22.33
N TYR A 8 17.52 2.41 -21.67
CA TYR A 8 17.69 2.56 -20.22
C TYR A 8 17.91 4.02 -19.78
N SER A 9 18.65 4.80 -20.58
CA SER A 9 18.87 6.23 -20.33
C SER A 9 17.60 7.06 -20.50
N GLU A 10 16.76 6.72 -21.48
CA GLU A 10 15.48 7.40 -21.74
C GLU A 10 14.48 7.14 -20.61
N ILE A 11 14.30 5.87 -20.20
CA ILE A 11 13.45 5.48 -19.06
C ILE A 11 13.91 6.20 -17.78
N ARG A 12 15.22 6.27 -17.56
CA ARG A 12 15.78 6.96 -16.40
C ARG A 12 15.43 8.45 -16.42
N SER A 13 15.63 9.14 -17.54
CA SER A 13 15.35 10.58 -17.67
C SER A 13 13.86 10.90 -17.51
N GLU A 14 12.98 10.00 -17.97
CA GLU A 14 11.53 10.12 -17.78
C GLU A 14 11.16 10.03 -16.30
N LEU A 15 11.65 8.99 -15.60
CA LEU A 15 11.44 8.83 -14.16
C LEU A 15 12.00 10.00 -13.34
N GLU A 16 13.14 10.57 -13.76
CA GLU A 16 13.74 11.75 -13.12
C GLU A 16 12.80 12.95 -13.26
N SER A 17 12.32 13.19 -14.47
CA SER A 17 11.42 14.31 -14.77
C SER A 17 10.08 14.18 -14.02
N GLU A 18 9.49 13.00 -14.02
CA GLU A 18 8.23 12.74 -13.32
C GLU A 18 8.38 12.88 -11.80
N LEU A 19 9.42 12.28 -11.21
CA LEU A 19 9.67 12.39 -9.77
C LEU A 19 9.87 13.84 -9.35
N PHE A 20 10.67 14.59 -10.11
CA PHE A 20 10.90 16.01 -9.88
C PHE A 20 9.60 16.82 -9.93
N ALA A 21 8.76 16.58 -10.94
CA ALA A 21 7.49 17.27 -11.10
C ALA A 21 6.53 16.97 -9.94
N ILE A 22 6.45 15.71 -9.51
CA ILE A 22 5.56 15.29 -8.42
C ILE A 22 6.00 15.91 -7.08
N VAL A 23 7.29 15.84 -6.76
CA VAL A 23 7.86 16.43 -5.53
C VAL A 23 7.57 17.93 -5.46
N ASN A 24 7.86 18.66 -6.54
CA ASN A 24 7.60 20.09 -6.60
C ASN A 24 6.11 20.43 -6.55
N THR A 25 5.25 19.58 -7.14
CA THR A 25 3.80 19.73 -7.07
C THR A 25 3.33 19.64 -5.63
N ILE A 26 3.80 18.65 -4.85
CA ILE A 26 3.44 18.49 -3.43
C ILE A 26 3.85 19.73 -2.63
N ILE A 27 5.09 20.19 -2.80
CA ILE A 27 5.62 21.37 -2.11
C ILE A 27 4.82 22.62 -2.47
N SER A 28 4.56 22.84 -3.76
CA SER A 28 3.80 24.00 -4.25
C SER A 28 2.35 23.99 -3.77
N LEU A 29 1.69 22.82 -3.78
CA LEU A 29 0.33 22.67 -3.26
C LEU A 29 0.28 23.02 -1.77
N ASN A 30 1.25 22.56 -0.98
CA ASN A 30 1.32 22.88 0.44
C ASN A 30 1.54 24.38 0.67
N GLN A 31 2.47 25.01 -0.07
CA GLN A 31 2.67 26.46 0.03
C GLN A 31 1.39 27.25 -0.28
N LYS A 32 0.68 26.90 -1.37
CA LYS A 32 -0.58 27.53 -1.76
C LYS A 32 -1.70 27.31 -0.75
N TYR A 33 -1.72 26.16 -0.10
CA TYR A 33 -2.66 25.87 0.97
C TYR A 33 -2.37 26.70 2.23
N GLN A 34 -1.11 26.72 2.69
CA GLN A 34 -0.68 27.53 3.84
C GLN A 34 -0.91 29.02 3.63
N SER A 35 -0.80 29.50 2.39
CA SER A 35 -1.08 30.90 2.04
C SER A 35 -2.58 31.21 1.84
N GLY A 36 -3.49 30.25 2.09
CA GLY A 36 -4.94 30.44 1.94
C GLY A 36 -5.45 30.52 0.48
N ASN A 37 -4.59 30.24 -0.51
CA ASN A 37 -4.92 30.35 -1.94
C ASN A 37 -5.57 29.08 -2.50
N LEU A 38 -5.82 28.06 -1.67
CA LEU A 38 -6.24 26.74 -2.12
C LEU A 38 -7.21 26.13 -1.09
N LYS A 39 -8.37 25.67 -1.58
CA LYS A 39 -9.41 25.08 -0.73
C LYS A 39 -8.98 23.73 -0.18
N ASP A 40 -9.33 23.45 1.08
CA ASP A 40 -8.95 22.22 1.78
C ASP A 40 -9.31 20.93 1.01
N ASN A 41 -10.56 20.80 0.56
CA ASN A 41 -10.99 19.63 -0.23
C ASN A 41 -10.17 19.42 -1.52
N PHE A 42 -9.74 20.51 -2.17
CA PHE A 42 -8.90 20.42 -3.36
C PHE A 42 -7.47 20.02 -2.97
N PHE A 43 -6.91 20.64 -1.92
CA PHE A 43 -5.60 20.29 -1.37
C PHE A 43 -5.48 18.79 -1.09
N GLN A 44 -6.44 18.27 -0.31
CA GLN A 44 -6.44 16.87 0.11
C GLN A 44 -6.49 15.91 -1.09
N ARG A 45 -7.37 16.19 -2.07
CA ARG A 45 -7.50 15.38 -3.29
C ARG A 45 -6.23 15.42 -4.14
N SER A 46 -5.64 16.60 -4.30
CA SER A 46 -4.42 16.78 -5.10
C SER A 46 -3.21 16.10 -4.46
N ILE A 47 -3.04 16.20 -3.13
CA ILE A 47 -1.97 15.47 -2.41
C ILE A 47 -2.19 13.96 -2.50
N LYS A 48 -3.43 13.47 -2.38
CA LYS A 48 -3.75 12.04 -2.55
C LYS A 48 -3.41 11.54 -3.97
N SER A 49 -3.67 12.36 -5.00
CA SER A 49 -3.26 12.04 -6.38
C SER A 49 -1.75 11.97 -6.51
N ALA A 50 -1.04 13.00 -6.05
CA ALA A 50 0.42 13.05 -6.12
C ALA A 50 1.09 11.90 -5.34
N MET A 51 0.50 11.48 -4.22
CA MET A 51 0.93 10.30 -3.48
C MET A 51 0.80 9.02 -4.32
N ASN A 52 -0.31 8.83 -5.03
CA ASN A 52 -0.46 7.67 -5.93
C ASN A 52 0.58 7.68 -7.05
N ASP A 53 0.92 8.86 -7.57
CA ASP A 53 1.92 8.98 -8.62
C ASP A 53 3.34 8.72 -8.09
N LEU A 54 3.69 9.15 -6.87
CA LEU A 54 4.93 8.75 -6.20
C LEU A 54 5.04 7.23 -6.03
N LEU A 55 3.95 6.56 -5.70
CA LEU A 55 3.93 5.10 -5.57
C LEU A 55 4.21 4.43 -6.92
N LYS A 56 3.60 4.92 -8.01
CA LYS A 56 3.90 4.40 -9.37
C LYS A 56 5.37 4.57 -9.72
N ILE A 57 5.97 5.73 -9.43
CA ILE A 57 7.41 5.97 -9.64
C ILE A 57 8.24 4.96 -8.87
N ASN A 58 7.94 4.76 -7.58
CA ASN A 58 8.70 3.82 -6.75
C ASN A 58 8.61 2.38 -7.29
N LEU A 59 7.45 1.95 -7.77
CA LEU A 59 7.27 0.66 -8.44
C LEU A 59 8.08 0.58 -9.74
N SER A 60 8.07 1.63 -10.56
CA SER A 60 8.87 1.70 -11.79
C SER A 60 10.38 1.67 -11.53
N LEU A 61 10.87 2.34 -10.47
CA LEU A 61 12.27 2.28 -10.05
C LEU A 61 12.66 0.86 -9.65
N ASN A 62 11.83 0.19 -8.84
CA ASN A 62 12.05 -1.19 -8.42
C ASN A 62 12.09 -2.16 -9.62
N LYS A 63 11.16 -2.02 -10.57
CA LYS A 63 11.11 -2.84 -11.80
C LYS A 63 12.41 -2.72 -12.63
N ASN A 64 13.05 -1.55 -12.59
CA ASN A 64 14.30 -1.29 -13.31
C ASN A 64 15.56 -1.49 -12.44
N ASN A 65 15.42 -2.05 -11.23
CA ASN A 65 16.51 -2.21 -10.25
C ASN A 65 17.25 -0.89 -9.93
N ILE A 66 16.54 0.23 -9.93
CA ILE A 66 17.07 1.55 -9.59
C ILE A 66 16.81 1.81 -8.12
N GLU A 67 17.88 2.01 -7.35
CA GLU A 67 17.79 2.33 -5.93
C GLU A 67 17.36 3.79 -5.74
N LEU A 68 16.23 4.03 -5.06
CA LEU A 68 15.65 5.36 -4.84
C LEU A 68 16.64 6.33 -4.18
N SER A 69 17.41 5.88 -3.19
CA SER A 69 18.40 6.71 -2.48
C SER A 69 19.45 7.29 -3.42
N LYS A 70 20.04 6.45 -4.27
CA LYS A 70 21.00 6.83 -5.31
C LYS A 70 20.35 7.70 -6.38
N PHE A 71 19.11 7.39 -6.73
CA PHE A 71 18.34 8.14 -7.72
C PHE A 71 18.10 9.59 -7.27
N LEU A 72 17.62 9.78 -6.04
CA LEU A 72 17.41 11.09 -5.43
C LEU A 72 18.71 11.88 -5.29
N ALA A 73 19.80 11.22 -4.87
CA ALA A 73 21.11 11.84 -4.74
C ALA A 73 21.65 12.33 -6.08
N ASN A 74 21.49 11.55 -7.15
CA ASN A 74 21.92 11.94 -8.50
C ASN A 74 21.14 13.15 -9.04
N MET A 75 19.88 13.30 -8.64
CA MET A 75 19.02 14.43 -9.03
C MET A 75 19.19 15.66 -8.13
N ASN A 76 19.90 15.54 -7.00
CA ASN A 76 20.02 16.58 -5.98
C ASN A 76 18.68 17.09 -5.41
N ILE A 77 17.70 16.19 -5.23
CA ILE A 77 16.37 16.53 -4.68
C ILE A 77 16.01 15.77 -3.39
N THR A 78 16.99 15.14 -2.75
CA THR A 78 16.77 14.32 -1.54
C THR A 78 15.99 15.08 -0.46
N ASP A 79 16.38 16.32 -0.16
CA ASP A 79 15.74 17.13 0.87
C ASP A 79 14.29 17.48 0.49
N ASP A 80 14.07 17.85 -0.77
CA ASP A 80 12.73 18.22 -1.26
C ASP A 80 11.80 17.01 -1.31
N TYR A 81 12.34 15.83 -1.65
CA TYR A 81 11.63 14.57 -1.54
C TYR A 81 11.20 14.33 -0.09
N TYR A 82 12.10 14.44 0.89
CA TYR A 82 11.73 14.25 2.30
C TYR A 82 10.72 15.27 2.80
N LYS A 83 10.81 16.54 2.38
CA LYS A 83 9.79 17.56 2.67
C LYS A 83 8.43 17.16 2.09
N ALA A 84 8.39 16.66 0.85
CA ALA A 84 7.15 16.20 0.23
C ALA A 84 6.54 15.01 1.00
N ILE A 85 7.36 14.07 1.47
CA ILE A 85 6.91 12.97 2.33
C ILE A 85 6.35 13.49 3.67
N GLU A 86 7.01 14.47 4.29
CA GLU A 86 6.54 15.06 5.54
C GLU A 86 5.16 15.72 5.38
N ILE A 87 4.93 16.44 4.27
CA ILE A 87 3.63 17.04 3.91
C ILE A 87 2.55 15.97 3.78
N ILE A 88 2.83 14.87 3.07
CA ILE A 88 1.89 13.74 2.91
C ILE A 88 1.55 13.13 4.27
N ASN A 89 2.55 12.90 5.12
CA ASN A 89 2.36 12.34 6.45
C ASN A 89 1.52 13.26 7.35
N LYS A 90 1.79 14.57 7.32
CA LYS A 90 0.99 15.57 8.05
C LYS A 90 -0.47 15.54 7.63
N LEU A 91 -0.76 15.54 6.34
CA LEU A 91 -2.13 15.47 5.83
C LEU A 91 -2.84 14.19 6.28
N SER A 92 -2.12 13.07 6.26
CA SER A 92 -2.66 11.77 6.64
C SER A 92 -2.91 11.70 8.16
N SER A 93 -2.11 12.39 8.97
CA SER A 93 -2.35 12.58 10.41
C SER A 93 -3.50 13.55 10.73
N LEU A 94 -3.73 14.57 9.89
CA LEU A 94 -4.78 15.58 10.08
C LEU A 94 -6.18 15.04 9.78
N ASN A 95 -6.32 14.17 8.77
CA ASN A 95 -7.58 13.49 8.44
C ASN A 95 -8.06 12.50 9.52
N ILE A 96 -7.26 12.24 10.55
CA ILE A 96 -7.60 11.36 11.68
C ILE A 96 -8.35 12.13 12.78
N SER A 97 -8.30 13.47 12.80
CA SER A 97 -8.84 14.26 13.92
C SER A 97 -10.34 14.56 13.82
N THR A 98 -10.98 14.37 12.66
CA THR A 98 -12.39 14.73 12.42
C THR A 98 -13.37 13.55 12.44
N ASN A 99 -12.90 12.31 12.55
CA ASN A 99 -13.75 11.13 12.72
C ASN A 99 -13.38 10.38 13.99
N GLN A 100 -14.27 10.40 14.99
CA GLN A 100 -14.17 9.66 16.26
C GLN A 100 -14.16 8.12 16.13
N PHE A 101 -13.92 7.57 14.94
CA PHE A 101 -13.74 6.13 14.71
C PHE A 101 -12.73 5.91 13.59
N SER A 102 -11.44 5.84 13.92
CA SER A 102 -10.45 4.90 13.33
C SER A 102 -9.02 5.32 13.67
N LYS A 103 -8.39 4.57 14.59
CA LYS A 103 -6.92 4.47 14.67
C LYS A 103 -6.41 3.60 13.51
N SER A 104 -6.51 4.04 12.26
CA SER A 104 -5.75 3.42 11.17
C SER A 104 -4.60 4.34 10.80
N THR A 105 -3.43 4.00 11.32
CA THR A 105 -2.15 4.64 11.01
C THR A 105 -1.90 4.54 9.51
N SER A 106 -2.09 5.66 8.81
CA SER A 106 -1.63 5.84 7.44
C SER A 106 -0.13 5.58 7.41
N SER A 107 0.26 4.45 6.83
CA SER A 107 1.65 4.11 6.63
C SER A 107 2.34 5.15 5.76
N SER A 108 3.47 5.68 6.25
CA SER A 108 4.34 6.50 5.42
C SER A 108 4.75 5.71 4.16
N ILE A 109 5.10 6.41 3.07
CA ILE A 109 5.56 5.75 1.83
C ILE A 109 6.74 4.78 2.07
N LEU A 110 7.55 5.03 3.12
CA LEU A 110 8.64 4.16 3.56
C LEU A 110 8.16 2.86 4.24
N GLU A 111 6.93 2.81 4.75
CA GLU A 111 6.32 1.62 5.35
C GLU A 111 5.67 0.71 4.31
N ILE A 112 5.45 1.17 3.07
CA ILE A 112 4.77 0.38 2.03
C ILE A 112 5.49 -0.93 1.71
N PRO A 113 6.82 -0.97 1.49
CA PRO A 113 7.52 -2.25 1.27
C PRO A 113 7.40 -3.20 2.46
N LYS A 114 7.50 -2.67 3.69
CA LYS A 114 7.34 -3.45 4.91
C LYS A 114 5.93 -4.02 5.04
N LEU A 115 4.90 -3.19 4.83
CA LEU A 115 3.51 -3.62 4.81
C LEU A 115 3.22 -4.61 3.70
N THR A 116 3.78 -4.43 2.50
CA THR A 116 3.67 -5.42 1.42
C THR A 116 4.21 -6.77 1.87
N SER A 117 5.38 -6.79 2.51
CA SER A 117 5.97 -8.02 3.05
C SER A 117 5.08 -8.66 4.12
N GLU A 118 4.59 -7.87 5.08
CA GLU A 118 3.74 -8.34 6.18
C GLU A 118 2.39 -8.87 5.68
N ILE A 119 1.77 -8.19 4.71
CA ILE A 119 0.51 -8.63 4.08
C ILE A 119 0.75 -9.93 3.32
N THR A 120 1.82 -10.00 2.52
CA THR A 120 2.16 -11.18 1.72
C THR A 120 2.41 -12.39 2.61
N SER A 121 3.22 -12.25 3.66
CA SER A 121 3.48 -13.34 4.60
C SER A 121 2.19 -13.77 5.32
N SER A 122 1.32 -12.82 5.69
CA SER A 122 0.06 -13.13 6.35
C SER A 122 -0.88 -13.93 5.45
N PHE A 123 -1.06 -13.53 4.18
CA PHE A 123 -1.86 -14.31 3.23
C PHE A 123 -1.35 -15.74 3.09
N ILE A 124 -0.05 -15.91 2.85
CA ILE A 124 0.56 -17.24 2.69
C ILE A 124 0.34 -18.07 3.95
N THR A 125 0.64 -17.51 5.13
CA THR A 125 0.50 -18.19 6.42
C THR A 125 -0.92 -18.66 6.67
N ILE A 126 -1.93 -17.81 6.41
CA ILE A 126 -3.34 -18.17 6.62
C ILE A 126 -3.78 -19.24 5.62
N MET A 127 -3.41 -19.11 4.34
CA MET A 127 -3.76 -20.10 3.32
C MET A 127 -3.12 -21.47 3.62
N ASP A 128 -1.85 -21.49 4.02
CA ASP A 128 -1.16 -22.72 4.43
C ASP A 128 -1.80 -23.29 5.70
N ALA A 129 -2.15 -22.43 6.67
CA ALA A 129 -2.81 -22.87 7.89
C ALA A 129 -4.16 -23.55 7.62
N LEU A 130 -4.96 -23.00 6.71
CA LEU A 130 -6.24 -23.59 6.32
C LEU A 130 -6.07 -24.92 5.58
N LYS A 131 -4.98 -25.10 4.82
CA LYS A 131 -4.69 -26.31 4.06
C LYS A 131 -4.05 -27.43 4.88
N LEU A 132 -3.30 -27.10 5.92
CA LEU A 132 -2.51 -28.07 6.70
C LEU A 132 -3.32 -28.89 7.71
N GLU A 133 -4.64 -28.70 7.81
CA GLU A 133 -5.61 -29.49 8.61
C GLU A 133 -5.28 -29.67 10.12
N THR A 134 -4.23 -29.03 10.63
CA THR A 134 -3.60 -29.35 11.92
C THR A 134 -3.82 -28.29 13.00
N PHE A 135 -4.81 -27.42 12.82
CA PHE A 135 -5.11 -26.36 13.78
C PHE A 135 -6.26 -26.76 14.69
N ASP A 136 -5.93 -27.25 15.88
CA ASP A 136 -6.88 -27.42 16.99
C ASP A 136 -7.30 -26.08 17.63
N ASN A 137 -6.67 -24.97 17.23
CA ASN A 137 -6.80 -23.70 17.94
C ASN A 137 -7.33 -22.58 17.01
N ASN A 138 -8.66 -22.50 16.93
CA ASN A 138 -9.41 -21.51 16.12
C ASN A 138 -9.01 -20.06 16.39
N GLU A 139 -8.58 -19.76 17.62
CA GLU A 139 -8.13 -18.42 18.03
C GLU A 139 -6.92 -17.94 17.24
N ILE A 140 -5.99 -18.85 16.89
CA ILE A 140 -4.75 -18.49 16.16
C ILE A 140 -5.08 -18.03 14.74
N ILE A 141 -5.92 -18.78 14.03
CA ILE A 141 -6.34 -18.40 12.67
C ILE A 141 -7.10 -17.07 12.70
N PHE A 142 -7.94 -16.89 13.72
CA PHE A 142 -8.69 -15.67 13.87
C PHE A 142 -7.78 -14.45 14.08
N ASP A 143 -6.76 -14.56 14.94
CA ASP A 143 -5.77 -13.52 15.17
C ASP A 143 -4.94 -13.21 13.91
N LEU A 144 -4.53 -14.24 13.16
CA LEU A 144 -3.83 -14.06 11.89
C LEU A 144 -4.66 -13.27 10.89
N ILE A 145 -5.95 -13.58 10.74
CA ILE A 145 -6.83 -12.87 9.80
C ILE A 145 -7.10 -11.44 10.28
N LYS A 146 -7.24 -11.23 11.58
CA LYS A 146 -7.40 -9.91 12.17
C LYS A 146 -6.17 -9.03 11.89
N ASP A 147 -4.97 -9.59 12.05
CA ASP A 147 -3.72 -8.90 11.75
C ASP A 147 -3.55 -8.63 10.26
N LEU A 148 -3.88 -9.60 9.41
CA LEU A 148 -3.95 -9.41 7.95
C LEU A 148 -4.88 -8.23 7.63
N LYS A 149 -6.11 -8.22 8.15
CA LYS A 149 -7.08 -7.16 7.91
C LYS A 149 -6.53 -5.80 8.34
N LYS A 150 -5.93 -5.71 9.52
CA LYS A 150 -5.33 -4.47 10.05
C LYS A 150 -4.25 -3.93 9.11
N ASN A 151 -3.34 -4.79 8.63
CA ASN A 151 -2.28 -4.37 7.71
C ASN A 151 -2.84 -4.02 6.33
N PHE A 152 -3.83 -4.77 5.84
CA PHE A 152 -4.48 -4.54 4.57
C PHE A 152 -5.28 -3.23 4.55
N ASP A 153 -5.93 -2.87 5.66
CA ASP A 153 -6.66 -1.60 5.81
C ASP A 153 -5.71 -0.39 5.77
N ARG A 154 -4.49 -0.53 6.30
CA ARG A 154 -3.43 0.50 6.28
C ARG A 154 -2.84 0.70 4.88
N PHE A 155 -2.92 -0.31 4.03
CA PHE A 155 -2.36 -0.24 2.68
C PHE A 155 -3.20 0.69 1.76
N PRO A 156 -2.58 1.68 1.09
CA PRO A 156 -3.28 2.61 0.22
C PRO A 156 -3.68 1.96 -1.12
N GLY A 157 -4.82 2.35 -1.70
CA GLY A 157 -5.21 1.97 -3.07
C GLY A 157 -5.90 0.60 -3.21
N LEU A 158 -6.34 -0.03 -2.12
CA LEU A 158 -6.98 -1.36 -2.11
C LEU A 158 -8.49 -1.35 -1.88
N GLU A 159 -9.20 -0.26 -2.16
CA GLU A 159 -10.57 -0.08 -1.64
C GLU A 159 -11.54 -1.21 -2.02
N LEU A 160 -11.48 -1.74 -3.25
CA LEU A 160 -12.29 -2.88 -3.67
C LEU A 160 -11.86 -4.20 -2.98
N SER A 161 -10.55 -4.44 -2.89
CA SER A 161 -9.99 -5.64 -2.25
C SER A 161 -10.23 -5.63 -0.74
N LYS A 162 -10.28 -4.45 -0.10
CA LYS A 162 -10.65 -4.29 1.32
C LYS A 162 -12.07 -4.72 1.59
N VAL A 163 -13.00 -4.45 0.67
CA VAL A 163 -14.39 -4.91 0.79
C VAL A 163 -14.45 -6.44 0.72
N LYS A 164 -13.70 -7.06 -0.20
CA LYS A 164 -13.64 -8.53 -0.32
C LYS A 164 -13.04 -9.17 0.94
N LEU A 165 -11.89 -8.69 1.40
CA LEU A 165 -11.27 -9.18 2.63
C LEU A 165 -12.18 -8.98 3.85
N SER A 166 -12.92 -7.88 3.91
CA SER A 166 -13.88 -7.63 4.99
C SER A 166 -15.04 -8.63 4.97
N LYS A 167 -15.49 -9.09 3.80
CA LYS A 167 -16.50 -10.16 3.71
C LYS A 167 -15.97 -11.48 4.27
N ILE A 168 -14.75 -11.87 3.88
CA ILE A 168 -14.08 -13.08 4.39
C ILE A 168 -13.92 -13.00 5.92
N TYR A 169 -13.49 -11.85 6.44
CA TYR A 169 -13.36 -11.64 7.88
C TYR A 169 -14.69 -11.76 8.63
N GLN A 170 -15.78 -11.23 8.05
CA GLN A 170 -17.12 -11.37 8.64
C GLN A 170 -17.64 -12.81 8.59
N GLU A 171 -17.27 -13.56 7.56
CA GLU A 171 -17.58 -14.99 7.46
C GLU A 171 -16.84 -15.79 8.54
N PHE A 172 -15.55 -15.50 8.76
CA PHE A 172 -14.79 -16.08 9.87
C PHE A 172 -15.34 -15.75 11.25
N LEU A 173 -15.80 -14.51 11.45
CA LEU A 173 -16.43 -14.09 12.71
C LEU A 173 -17.71 -14.87 13.01
N LYS A 174 -18.49 -15.22 11.98
CA LYS A 174 -19.79 -15.90 12.13
C LYS A 174 -19.65 -17.41 12.18
N ASN A 175 -18.75 -17.96 11.37
CA ASN A 175 -18.68 -19.39 11.08
C ASN A 175 -17.30 -20.00 11.41
N GLY A 176 -16.44 -19.30 12.17
CA GLY A 176 -15.04 -19.69 12.39
C GLY A 176 -14.85 -21.14 12.82
N GLU A 177 -15.62 -21.61 13.80
CA GLU A 177 -15.59 -23.03 14.23
C GLU A 177 -15.97 -23.99 13.11
N GLN A 178 -16.97 -23.65 12.29
CA GLN A 178 -17.39 -24.51 11.18
C GLN A 178 -16.36 -24.52 10.06
N ILE A 179 -15.76 -23.36 9.76
CA ILE A 179 -14.72 -23.22 8.75
C ILE A 179 -13.54 -24.09 9.13
N VAL A 180 -13.03 -24.01 10.36
CA VAL A 180 -11.86 -24.80 10.77
C VAL A 180 -12.16 -26.30 10.81
N ASN A 181 -13.38 -26.71 11.17
CA ASN A 181 -13.73 -28.12 11.28
C ASN A 181 -14.13 -28.79 9.95
N HIS A 182 -14.45 -28.04 8.90
CA HIS A 182 -14.90 -28.60 7.61
C HIS A 182 -13.94 -28.29 6.47
N GLN A 183 -13.31 -29.33 5.93
CA GLN A 183 -12.33 -29.22 4.83
C GLN A 183 -12.84 -28.40 3.63
N LYS A 184 -14.06 -28.67 3.15
CA LYS A 184 -14.65 -27.93 2.02
C LYS A 184 -14.78 -26.42 2.29
N LEU A 185 -15.07 -26.05 3.54
CA LEU A 185 -15.16 -24.63 3.92
C LEU A 185 -13.77 -24.01 4.05
N ARG A 186 -12.78 -24.73 4.62
CA ARG A 186 -11.38 -24.29 4.63
C ARG A 186 -10.87 -24.01 3.22
N ASP A 187 -11.11 -24.93 2.29
CA ASP A 187 -10.68 -24.81 0.90
C ASP A 187 -11.35 -23.62 0.21
N SER A 188 -12.67 -23.48 0.37
CA SER A 188 -13.41 -22.34 -0.20
C SER A 188 -12.86 -21.01 0.30
N VAL A 189 -12.59 -20.90 1.60
CA VAL A 189 -12.07 -19.66 2.17
C VAL A 189 -10.62 -19.41 1.79
N ALA A 190 -9.80 -20.46 1.67
CA ALA A 190 -8.45 -20.36 1.15
C ALA A 190 -8.42 -19.87 -0.31
N ASP A 191 -9.36 -20.33 -1.14
CA ASP A 191 -9.52 -19.88 -2.53
C ASP A 191 -9.97 -18.42 -2.60
N ASP A 192 -10.88 -17.99 -1.73
CA ASP A 192 -11.30 -16.60 -1.63
C ASP A 192 -10.15 -15.68 -1.18
N LEU A 193 -9.36 -16.10 -0.19
CA LEU A 193 -8.15 -15.41 0.24
C LEU A 193 -7.12 -15.34 -0.90
N TYR A 194 -6.96 -16.41 -1.68
CA TYR A 194 -6.08 -16.44 -2.84
C TYR A 194 -6.52 -15.45 -3.91
N ASN A 195 -7.81 -15.32 -4.18
CA ASN A 195 -8.34 -14.33 -5.13
C ASN A 195 -8.03 -12.90 -4.69
N VAL A 196 -8.22 -12.59 -3.40
CA VAL A 196 -7.86 -11.27 -2.84
C VAL A 196 -6.36 -11.04 -2.93
N PHE A 197 -5.56 -12.06 -2.62
CA PHE A 197 -4.11 -11.98 -2.69
C PHE A 197 -3.61 -11.77 -4.13
N LYS A 198 -4.21 -12.44 -5.11
CA LYS A 198 -3.91 -12.25 -6.52
C LYS A 198 -4.15 -10.81 -6.97
N GLU A 199 -5.30 -10.24 -6.61
CA GLU A 199 -5.59 -8.82 -6.91
C GLU A 199 -4.61 -7.86 -6.21
N PHE A 200 -4.21 -8.19 -4.99
CA PHE A 200 -3.18 -7.44 -4.27
C PHE A 200 -1.82 -7.51 -5.01
N LYS A 201 -1.40 -8.69 -5.46
CA LYS A 201 -0.19 -8.89 -6.27
C LYS A 201 -0.25 -8.14 -7.61
N GLU A 202 -1.37 -8.22 -8.33
CA GLU A 202 -1.57 -7.52 -9.60
C GLU A 202 -1.41 -6.01 -9.43
N LYS A 203 -1.92 -5.45 -8.32
CA LYS A 203 -1.72 -4.02 -7.99
C LYS A 203 -0.29 -3.66 -7.63
N LEU A 204 0.52 -4.63 -7.20
CA LEU A 204 1.94 -4.45 -6.92
C LEU A 204 2.83 -4.71 -8.14
N ASN A 205 2.28 -5.23 -9.24
CA ASN A 205 3.04 -5.81 -10.36
C ASN A 205 4.05 -6.90 -9.91
N LEU A 206 3.59 -7.86 -9.07
CA LEU A 206 4.27 -9.11 -8.72
C LEU A 206 3.71 -10.35 -9.43
#